data_AF-A0A6A4QDG2-F1
#
_entry.id   AF-A0A6A4QDG2-F1
#
_cell.length_a   1.000
_cell.length_b   1.000
_cell.length_c   1.000
_cell.angle_alpha   90.00
_cell.angle_beta   90.00
_cell.angle_gamma   90.00
#
_symmetry.space_group_name_H-M   'P 1'
#
loop_
_entity.id
_entity.type
_entity.pdbx_description
1 polymer ?
#
loop_
_entity_poly.entity_id
_entity_poly.type
_entity_poly.pdbx_seq_one_letter_code
_entity_poly.pdbx_strand_id
1 'polypeptide(L)'
;MYYSPYMLTCICTAITTVVTIAEILKNNGLATEKKVLTSTVGMKDENKGRMVQKAKIEIVLEKSDKFDKLMAPANTTESEAVADDKK
;
A
#
# COMPACT_ATOMS: atom_id res chain seq x y z
N MET A 1 9.61 -19.53 -10.27
CA MET A 1 9.57 -18.20 -9.63
C MET A 1 8.14 -17.68 -9.70
N TYR A 2 7.34 -17.88 -8.65
CA TYR A 2 6.02 -17.25 -8.55
C TYR A 2 6.20 -15.94 -7.80
N TYR A 3 6.20 -14.82 -8.52
CA TYR A 3 6.24 -13.51 -7.91
C TYR A 3 4.81 -13.08 -7.60
N SER A 4 4.49 -12.89 -6.32
CA SER A 4 3.13 -12.57 -5.90
C SER A 4 2.84 -11.08 -6.17
N PRO A 5 1.80 -10.74 -6.98
CA PRO A 5 1.43 -9.35 -7.23
C PRO A 5 0.87 -8.70 -5.96
N TYR A 6 1.11 -7.39 -5.77
CA TYR A 6 0.52 -6.62 -4.68
C TYR A 6 -0.80 -6.00 -5.14
N MET A 7 -1.84 -6.18 -4.32
CA MET A 7 -3.19 -5.68 -4.61
C MET A 7 -3.69 -4.85 -3.43
N LEU A 8 -4.00 -3.57 -3.70
CA LEU A 8 -4.62 -2.66 -2.74
C LEU A 8 -6.08 -2.44 -3.11
N THR A 9 -7.00 -2.62 -2.15
CA THR A 9 -8.44 -2.42 -2.33
C THR A 9 -9.01 -1.53 -1.23
N CYS A 10 -9.76 -0.48 -1.58
CA CYS A 10 -10.37 0.43 -0.59
C CYS A 10 -11.77 0.94 -0.99
N ILE A 11 -12.55 1.32 0.04
CA ILE A 11 -13.94 1.79 -0.07
C ILE A 11 -14.09 3.19 0.54
N CYS A 12 -14.87 4.06 -0.11
CA CYS A 12 -15.20 5.42 0.33
C CYS A 12 -13.98 6.29 0.69
N THR A 13 -13.79 6.64 1.97
CA THR A 13 -12.76 7.60 2.43
C THR A 13 -11.34 7.05 2.34
N ALA A 14 -11.18 5.73 2.34
CA ALA A 14 -9.87 5.08 2.19
C ALA A 14 -9.38 5.05 0.73
N ILE A 15 -10.19 5.50 -0.24
CA ILE A 15 -9.77 5.56 -1.65
C ILE A 15 -8.63 6.55 -1.81
N THR A 16 -8.72 7.73 -1.19
CA THR A 16 -7.69 8.77 -1.29
C THR A 16 -6.36 8.27 -0.74
N THR A 17 -6.37 7.57 0.41
CA THR A 17 -5.13 7.05 1.01
C THR A 17 -4.48 5.97 0.15
N VAL A 18 -5.26 5.07 -0.46
CA VAL A 18 -4.73 4.06 -1.39
C VAL A 18 -4.14 4.69 -2.65
N VAL A 19 -4.81 5.70 -3.21
CA VAL A 19 -4.28 6.44 -4.36
C VAL A 19 -2.97 7.12 -3.98
N THR A 20 -2.91 7.82 -2.85
CA THR A 20 -1.69 8.49 -2.38
C THR A 20 -0.56 7.49 -2.10
N ILE A 21 -0.84 6.33 -1.51
CA ILE A 21 0.18 5.28 -1.28
C ILE A 21 0.70 4.76 -2.62
N ALA A 22 -0.18 4.47 -3.59
CA ALA A 22 0.23 4.01 -4.91
C ALA A 22 1.07 5.06 -5.65
N GLU A 23 0.73 6.34 -5.52
CA GLU A 23 1.52 7.45 -6.06
C GLU A 23 2.90 7.56 -5.41
N ILE A 24 2.98 7.50 -4.08
CA ILE A 24 4.25 7.52 -3.35
C ILE A 24 5.15 6.36 -3.80
N LEU A 25 4.60 5.14 -3.90
CA LEU A 25 5.36 3.96 -4.33
C LEU A 25 5.87 4.08 -5.78
N LYS A 26 5.08 4.68 -6.69
CA LYS A 26 5.50 4.96 -8.06
C LYS A 26 6.57 6.05 -8.13
N ASN A 27 6.38 7.15 -7.41
CA ASN A 27 7.31 8.29 -7.39
C ASN A 27 8.68 7.91 -6.81
N ASN A 28 8.68 7.06 -5.78
CA ASN A 28 9.91 6.52 -5.19
C ASN A 28 10.54 5.41 -6.05
N GLY A 29 9.92 5.05 -7.17
CA GLY A 29 10.42 4.03 -8.09
C GLY A 29 10.40 2.63 -7.50
N LEU A 30 9.57 2.36 -6.49
CA LEU A 30 9.45 1.06 -5.81
C LEU A 30 8.47 0.12 -6.54
N ALA A 31 7.46 0.68 -7.19
CA ALA A 31 6.44 -0.11 -7.88
C ALA A 31 6.03 0.53 -9.21
N THR A 32 5.60 -0.31 -10.14
CA THR A 32 4.94 0.11 -11.38
C THR A 32 3.46 -0.28 -11.30
N GLU A 33 2.60 0.57 -11.85
CA GLU A 33 1.18 0.26 -11.92
C GLU A 33 0.90 -0.72 -13.05
N LYS A 34 0.21 -1.81 -12.72
CA LYS A 34 -0.22 -2.82 -13.68
C LYS A 34 -1.67 -2.62 -14.09
N LYS A 35 -2.52 -2.24 -13.14
CA LYS A 35 -3.96 -2.07 -13.36
C LYS A 35 -4.58 -1.16 -12.29
N VAL A 36 -5.46 -0.26 -12.71
CA VAL A 36 -6.36 0.48 -11.81
C VAL A 36 -7.80 0.25 -12.25
N LEU A 37 -8.64 -0.13 -11.30
CA LEU A 37 -10.07 -0.36 -11.51
C LEU A 37 -10.87 0.45 -10.50
N THR A 38 -11.91 1.11 -10.99
CA THR A 38 -12.93 1.74 -10.16
C THR A 38 -14.26 1.04 -10.40
N SER A 39 -14.99 0.79 -9.32
CA SER A 39 -16.29 0.14 -9.36
C SER A 39 -17.17 0.69 -8.23
N THR A 40 -18.43 0.30 -8.22
CA THR A 40 -19.33 0.57 -7.09
C THR A 40 -19.83 -0.74 -6.52
N VAL A 41 -19.93 -0.82 -5.20
CA VAL A 41 -20.52 -1.94 -4.49
C VAL A 41 -21.83 -1.46 -3.88
N GLY A 42 -22.93 -2.12 -4.24
CA GLY A 42 -24.22 -1.89 -3.60
C GLY A 42 -24.20 -2.43 -2.18
N MET A 43 -24.39 -1.57 -1.19
CA MET A 43 -24.60 -1.94 0.21
C MET A 43 -26.03 -1.61 0.61
N LYS A 44 -26.69 -2.54 1.29
CA LYS A 44 -28.00 -2.30 1.87
C LYS A 44 -27.80 -1.48 3.15
N ASP A 45 -28.35 -0.28 3.19
CA ASP A 45 -28.39 0.54 4.41
C ASP A 45 -29.61 0.11 5.23
N GLU A 46 -29.39 -0.73 6.24
CA GLU A 46 -30.44 -1.28 7.10
C GLU A 46 -31.19 -0.19 7.87
N ASN A 47 -30.58 0.98 8.07
CA ASN A 47 -31.17 2.09 8.81
C ASN A 47 -32.16 2.91 7.97
N LYS A 48 -32.03 2.86 6.63
CA LYS A 48 -32.88 3.66 5.72
C LYS A 48 -33.65 2.84 4.69
N GLY A 49 -33.46 1.51 4.66
CA GLY A 49 -34.12 0.62 3.69
C GLY A 49 -33.72 0.88 2.23
N ARG A 50 -32.70 1.71 1.97
CA ARG A 50 -32.24 2.08 0.63
C ARG A 50 -30.95 1.37 0.29
N MET A 51 -30.79 0.98 -0.97
CA MET A 51 -29.51 0.52 -1.49
C MET A 51 -28.62 1.73 -1.74
N VAL A 52 -27.42 1.74 -1.14
CA VAL A 52 -26.43 2.79 -1.28
C VAL A 52 -25.26 2.24 -2.07
N GLN A 53 -24.88 2.92 -3.15
CA GLN A 53 -23.69 2.55 -3.92
C GLN A 53 -22.47 3.20 -3.28
N LYS A 54 -21.50 2.38 -2.86
CA LYS A 54 -20.21 2.86 -2.37
C LYS A 54 -19.15 2.68 -3.44
N ALA A 55 -18.34 3.71 -3.68
CA ALA A 55 -17.20 3.61 -4.58
C ALA A 55 -16.17 2.63 -4.00
N LYS A 56 -15.56 1.85 -4.89
CA LYS A 56 -14.49 0.89 -4.64
C LYS A 56 -13.39 1.14 -5.67
N ILE A 57 -12.15 1.16 -5.20
CA ILE A 57 -10.96 1.20 -6.07
C ILE A 57 -10.10 -0.04 -5.84
N GLU A 58 -9.51 -0.56 -6.90
CA GLU A 58 -8.51 -1.62 -6.87
C GLU A 58 -7.29 -1.17 -7.68
N ILE A 59 -6.13 -1.18 -7.04
CA ILE A 59 -4.85 -0.84 -7.67
C ILE A 59 -3.94 -2.06 -7.56
N VAL A 60 -3.53 -2.59 -8.71
CA VAL A 60 -2.57 -3.68 -8.81
C VAL A 60 -1.21 -3.10 -9.14
N LEU A 61 -0.26 -3.34 -8.25
CA LEU A 61 1.12 -2.88 -8.36
C LEU A 61 2.04 -4.07 -8.57
N GLU A 62 3.03 -3.88 -9.43
CA GLU A 62 4.14 -4.80 -9.66
C GLU A 62 5.42 -4.17 -9.09
N LYS A 63 6.31 -4.99 -8.51
CA LYS A 63 7.57 -4.45 -7.98
C LYS A 63 8.43 -4.02 -9.16
N SER A 64 9.07 -2.86 -9.02
CA SER A 64 10.03 -2.39 -10.01
C SER A 64 11.38 -3.12 -9.85
N ASP A 65 12.22 -3.05 -10.87
CA ASP A 65 13.60 -3.57 -10.82
C ASP A 65 14.46 -2.89 -9.74
N LYS A 66 14.02 -1.73 -9.24
CA LYS A 66 14.69 -0.95 -8.19
C LYS A 66 14.19 -1.32 -6.79
N PHE A 67 13.11 -2.09 -6.67
CA PHE A 67 12.50 -2.45 -5.39
C PHE A 67 13.50 -3.14 -4.47
N ASP A 68 14.17 -4.20 -4.94
CA ASP A 68 15.09 -4.97 -4.11
C ASP A 68 16.36 -4.16 -3.74
N LYS A 69 16.77 -3.21 -4.59
CA LYS A 69 17.91 -2.32 -4.34
C LYS A 69 17.61 -1.23 -3.31
N LEU A 70 16.37 -0.74 -3.30
CA LEU A 70 15.90 0.31 -2.38
C LEU A 70 15.37 -0.25 -1.05
N MET A 71 14.97 -1.53 -1.03
CA MET A 71 14.58 -2.28 0.17
C MET A 71 15.76 -2.99 0.84
N ALA A 72 16.93 -3.04 0.20
CA ALA A 72 18.14 -3.51 0.86
C ALA A 72 18.40 -2.62 2.09
N PRO A 73 18.60 -3.20 3.29
CA PRO A 73 18.87 -2.40 4.47
C PRO A 73 20.11 -1.55 4.21
N ALA A 74 20.02 -0.25 4.50
CA ALA A 74 21.21 0.52 4.77
C ALA A 74 21.86 -0.13 6.00
N ASN A 75 22.79 -1.05 5.77
CA ASN A 75 23.61 -1.65 6.80
C ASN A 75 24.57 -0.57 7.30
N THR A 76 24.05 0.36 8.10
CA THR A 76 24.88 1.19 8.96
C THR A 76 25.38 0.27 10.06
N THR A 77 26.59 -0.21 9.84
CA THR A 77 27.48 -0.70 10.88
C THR A 77 27.63 0.37 11.96
N GLU A 78 26.98 0.18 13.09
CA GLU A 78 27.48 0.63 14.40
C GLU A 78 27.30 -0.53 15.38
N SER A 79 28.29 -1.42 15.38
CA SER A 79 28.63 -2.19 16.58
C SER A 79 29.69 -1.39 17.32
N GLU A 80 29.40 -1.00 18.56
CA GLU A 80 30.24 -1.30 19.74
C GLU A 80 29.57 -0.83 21.04
N ALA A 81 29.74 -1.66 22.07
CA ALA A 81 29.25 -1.59 23.45
C ALA A 81 29.79 -0.34 24.22
N VAL A 82 29.33 0.05 25.43
CA VAL A 82 29.54 -0.60 26.74
C VAL A 82 28.85 0.20 27.88
N ALA A 83 28.33 -0.54 28.88
CA ALA A 83 28.16 -0.28 30.34
C ALA A 83 27.06 0.66 30.91
N ASP A 84 26.11 0.00 31.58
CA ASP A 84 25.79 0.08 33.04
C ASP A 84 26.55 1.14 33.87
N ASP A 85 25.84 2.10 34.47
CA ASP A 85 26.08 2.51 35.87
C ASP A 85 24.83 3.13 36.50
N LYS A 86 24.71 2.85 37.79
CA LYS A 86 23.60 2.92 38.72
C LYS A 86 23.53 4.30 39.39
N LYS A 87 22.33 4.78 39.73
CA LYS A 87 22.16 5.77 40.80
C LYS A 87 21.11 5.31 41.80
#